data_AF-A0A841BRM5-F1
#
_entry.id   AF-A0A841BRM5-F1
#
_cell.length_a   1.000
_cell.length_b   1.000
_cell.length_c   1.000
_cell.angle_alpha   90.00
_cell.angle_beta   90.00
_cell.angle_gamma   90.00
#
_symmetry.space_group_name_H-M   'P 1'
#
loop_
_entity.id
_entity.type
_entity.pdbx_description
1 polymer ?
#
loop_
_entity_poly.entity_id
_entity_poly.type
_entity_poly.pdbx_seq_one_letter_code
_entity_poly.pdbx_strand_id
1 'polypeptide(L)' 'MDSGQWEIYVVDEVRDWITDLDDASHARVVQAIDALAEAGPGLGRPLVDTIRGSVLANLKELRPAL' A
#
# COMPACT_ATOMS: atom_id res chain seq x y z
N MET A 1 2.99 -19.85 15.77
CA MET A 1 2.71 -18.44 16.13
C MET A 1 2.38 -17.80 14.80
N ASP A 2 1.12 -17.44 14.58
CA ASP A 2 0.75 -16.69 13.38
C ASP A 2 1.55 -15.39 13.43
N SER A 3 2.46 -15.19 12.49
CA SER A 3 3.15 -13.92 12.32
C SER A 3 2.07 -12.87 12.07
N GLY A 4 1.82 -12.00 13.05
CA GLY A 4 0.69 -11.06 13.11
C GLY A 4 0.69 -9.94 12.06
N GLN A 5 0.91 -10.31 10.80
CA GLN A 5 0.78 -9.45 9.63
C GLN A 5 -0.66 -9.51 9.11
N TRP A 6 -1.10 -8.37 8.59
CA TRP A 6 -2.37 -8.21 7.91
C TRP A 6 -2.30 -8.81 6.51
N GLU A 7 -3.37 -9.50 6.12
CA GLU A 7 -3.53 -9.98 4.75
C GLU A 7 -3.79 -8.79 3.81
N ILE A 8 -3.00 -8.70 2.73
CA ILE A 8 -3.18 -7.69 1.69
C ILE A 8 -3.90 -8.34 0.51
N TYR A 9 -5.10 -7.85 0.23
CA TYR A 9 -5.81 -8.18 -1.00
C TYR A 9 -5.52 -7.12 -2.07
N VAL A 10 -4.93 -7.56 -3.18
CA VAL A 10 -4.62 -6.71 -4.35
C VAL A 10 -5.54 -7.14 -5.50
N VAL A 11 -6.28 -6.18 -6.06
CA VAL A 11 -7.11 -6.39 -7.25
C VAL A 11 -6.23 -6.61 -8.50
N ASP A 12 -6.74 -7.33 -9.48
CA ASP A 12 -5.94 -7.77 -10.63
C ASP A 12 -5.35 -6.59 -11.41
N GLU A 13 -6.08 -5.49 -11.56
CA GLU A 13 -5.58 -4.29 -12.26
C GLU A 13 -4.38 -3.65 -11.56
N VAL A 14 -4.33 -3.72 -10.22
CA VAL A 14 -3.18 -3.21 -9.44
C VAL A 14 -2.01 -4.19 -9.54
N ARG A 15 -2.28 -5.50 -9.57
CA ARG A 15 -1.23 -6.51 -9.75
C ARG A 15 -0.55 -6.34 -11.10
N ASP A 16 -1.32 -6.23 -12.17
CA ASP A 16 -0.81 -6.05 -13.53
C ASP A 16 -0.01 -4.74 -13.65
N TRP A 17 -0.53 -3.65 -13.06
CA TRP A 17 0.19 -2.38 -13.00
C TRP A 17 1.53 -2.50 -12.25
N ILE A 18 1.59 -3.20 -11.11
CA ILE A 18 2.84 -3.40 -10.36
C ILE A 18 3.86 -4.15 -11.21
N THR A 19 3.44 -5.19 -11.95
CA THR A 19 4.36 -5.99 -12.79
C THR A 19 4.94 -5.22 -13.97
N ASP A 20 4.29 -4.14 -14.40
CA ASP A 20 4.74 -3.30 -15.51
C ASP A 20 5.69 -2.16 -15.07
N LEU A 21 5.95 -2.00 -13.77
CA LEU A 21 6.87 -0.98 -13.25
C LEU A 21 8.34 -1.30 -13.53
N ASP A 22 9.16 -0.25 -13.64
CA ASP A 22 10.62 -0.42 -13.57
C ASP A 22 11.05 -0.94 -12.19
N ASP A 23 12.22 -1.59 -12.12
CA ASP A 23 12.72 -2.23 -10.90
C ASP A 23 12.72 -1.32 -9.67
N ALA A 24 13.08 -0.04 -9.85
CA ALA A 24 13.16 0.91 -8.73
C ALA A 24 11.77 1.33 -8.25
N SER A 25 10.82 1.53 -9.16
CA SER A 25 9.42 1.83 -8.82
C SER A 25 8.73 0.61 -8.20
N HIS A 26 8.94 -0.59 -8.77
CA HIS A 26 8.41 -1.85 -8.23
C HIS A 26 8.88 -2.08 -6.79
N ALA A 27 10.19 -1.95 -6.53
CA ALA A 27 10.75 -2.15 -5.20
C ALA A 27 10.14 -1.21 -4.14
N ARG A 28 9.93 0.07 -4.51
CA ARG A 28 9.31 1.06 -3.61
C ARG A 28 7.86 0.71 -3.30
N VAL A 29 7.08 0.29 -4.30
CA VAL A 29 5.68 -0.11 -4.10
C VAL A 29 5.58 -1.35 -3.22
N VAL A 30 6.39 -2.39 -3.49
CA VAL A 30 6.42 -3.61 -2.67
C VAL A 30 6.78 -3.29 -1.23
N GLN A 31 7.82 -2.46 -0.99
CA GLN A 31 8.20 -2.06 0.36
C GLN A 31 7.06 -1.33 1.10
N ALA A 32 6.29 -0.50 0.40
CA ALA A 32 5.13 0.18 0.99
C ALA A 32 3.98 -0.79 1.33
N ILE A 33 3.78 -1.82 0.49
CA ILE A 33 2.80 -2.89 0.74
C ILE A 33 3.22 -3.76 1.93
N ASP A 34 4.50 -4.12 2.03
CA ASP A 34 5.04 -4.89 3.15
C ASP A 34 4.87 -4.13 4.47
N ALA A 35 5.20 -2.85 4.49
CA ALA A 35 4.97 -1.99 5.66
C ALA A 35 3.48 -1.91 6.04
N LEU A 36 2.58 -1.92 5.05
CA LEU A 36 1.14 -1.95 5.29
C LEU A 36 0.68 -3.31 5.84
N ALA A 37 1.23 -4.42 5.36
CA ALA A 37 0.97 -5.74 5.91
C ALA A 37 1.42 -5.84 7.36
N GLU A 38 2.58 -5.27 7.70
CA GLU A 38 3.09 -5.28 9.08
C GLU A 38 2.29 -4.39 10.03
N ALA A 39 2.02 -3.14 9.64
CA ALA A 39 1.37 -2.15 10.51
C ALA A 39 -0.16 -2.21 10.47
N GLY A 40 -0.74 -2.71 9.38
CA GLY A 40 -2.17 -2.76 9.15
C GLY A 40 -2.82 -1.40 8.90
N PRO A 41 -4.14 -1.27 9.12
CA PRO A 41 -4.92 -0.08 8.79
C PRO A 41 -4.52 1.19 9.57
N GLY A 42 -3.74 1.01 10.64
CA GLY A 42 -3.17 2.08 11.45
C GLY A 42 -1.95 2.76 10.84
N LEU A 43 -1.41 2.26 9.71
CA LEU A 43 -0.29 2.89 9.03
C LEU A 43 -0.65 4.34 8.65
N GLY A 44 0.25 5.26 8.99
CA GLY A 44 0.07 6.70 8.82
C GLY A 44 1.16 7.32 7.96
N ARG A 45 1.32 8.63 8.09
CA ARG A 45 2.34 9.40 7.35
C ARG A 45 3.76 8.93 7.73
N PRO A 46 4.73 8.95 6.80
CA PRO A 46 4.62 9.51 5.44
C PRO A 46 4.03 8.56 4.39
N LEU A 47 3.92 7.26 4.68
CA LEU A 47 3.54 6.23 3.71
C LEU A 47 2.06 6.20 3.38
N VAL A 48 1.20 6.70 4.26
CA VAL A 48 -0.25 6.72 4.03
C VAL A 48 -0.81 8.10 4.35
N ASP A 49 -1.74 8.55 3.52
CA ASP A 49 -2.53 9.75 3.81
C ASP A 49 -3.99 9.62 3.34
N THR A 50 -4.80 10.61 3.70
CA THR A 50 -6.22 10.66 3.37
C THR A 50 -6.44 11.28 1.99
N ILE A 51 -7.23 10.61 1.15
CA ILE A 51 -7.66 11.18 -0.13
C ILE A 51 -8.63 12.34 0.13
N ARG A 52 -8.24 13.55 -0.25
CA ARG A 52 -9.08 14.74 -0.10
C ARG A 52 -10.21 14.72 -1.13
N GLY A 53 -11.43 15.05 -0.71
CA GLY A 53 -12.61 15.08 -1.58
C GLY A 53 -13.26 13.72 -1.84
N SER A 54 -12.74 12.63 -1.27
CA SER A 54 -13.39 11.32 -1.32
C SER A 54 -14.66 11.31 -0.45
N VAL A 55 -15.72 10.65 -0.93
CA VAL A 55 -16.92 10.34 -0.14
C VAL A 55 -16.72 9.14 0.79
N LEU A 56 -15.64 8.37 0.59
CA LEU A 56 -15.33 7.18 1.38
C LEU A 56 -14.38 7.53 2.53
N ALA A 57 -14.88 7.42 3.76
CA ALA A 57 -14.15 7.84 4.97
C ALA A 57 -12.81 7.11 5.21
N ASN A 58 -12.73 5.83 4.81
CA ASN A 58 -11.54 5.00 5.01
C ASN A 58 -10.72 4.80 3.74
N LEU A 59 -11.04 5.51 2.66
CA LEU A 59 -10.22 5.47 1.45
C LEU A 59 -8.97 6.34 1.63
N LYS A 60 -7.82 5.69 1.56
CA LYS A 60 -6.51 6.30 1.75
C LYS A 60 -5.65 6.07 0.52
N GLU A 61 -4.62 6.90 0.37
CA GLU A 61 -3.58 6.71 -0.63
C GLU A 61 -2.33 6.14 0.03
N LEU A 62 -1.78 5.09 -0.57
CA LEU A 62 -0.46 4.57 -0.23
C LEU A 62 0.57 5.35 -1.06
N ARG A 63 1.57 5.90 -0.39
CA ARG A 63 2.62 6.75 -0.96
C ARG A 63 3.96 6.05 -0.78
N PRO A 64 4.40 5.24 -1.75
CA PRO A 64 5.77 4.73 -1.79
C PRO A 64 6.71 5.94 -1.78
N ALA A 65 7.55 6.06 -0.74
CA ALA A 65 8.49 7.18 -0.66
C ALA A 65 9.44 7.12 -1.87
N LEU A 66 9.72 8.29 -2.47
CA LEU A 66 10.63 8.45 -3.61
C LEU A 66 12.06 8.03 -3.27
#